data_AF-A0A024VR93-F1
#
_entry.id   AF-A0A024VR93-F1
#
_cell.length_a   1.000
_cell.length_b   1.000
_cell.length_c   1.000
_cell.angle_alpha   90.00
_cell.angle_beta   90.00
_cell.angle_gamma   90.00
#
_symmetry.space_group_name_H-M   'P 1'
#
loop_
_entity.id
_entity.type
_entity.pdbx_description
1 polymer ?
#
loop_
_entity_poly.entity_id
_entity_poly.type
_entity_poly.pdbx_seq_one_letter_code
_entity_poly.pdbx_strand_id
1 'polypeptide(L)' 'MFIYKNYDHFFLKLFRDLLTKTKKCVKELLPQENEFISNLRIRTKKETEYILCNHGDYSLITHQNCKDMQHKKKKIKT' A
#
# COMPACT_ATOMS: atom_id res chain seq x y z
N MET A 1 -14.33 -10.41 -0.75
CA MET A 1 -13.73 -9.33 0.05
C MET A 1 -13.24 -9.94 1.36
N PHE A 2 -11.94 -10.15 1.50
CA PHE A 2 -11.37 -10.75 2.71
C PHE A 2 -10.99 -9.64 3.68
N ILE A 3 -11.81 -9.44 4.72
CA ILE A 3 -11.49 -8.53 5.82
C ILE A 3 -10.82 -9.37 6.90
N TYR A 4 -9.48 -9.38 6.93
CA TYR A 4 -8.72 -10.06 7.98
C TYR A 4 -8.70 -9.20 9.25
N LYS A 5 -9.19 -9.76 10.35
CA LYS A 5 -9.39 -9.11 11.67
C LYS A 5 -8.15 -9.06 12.58
N ASN A 6 -6.99 -9.55 12.16
CA ASN A 6 -5.80 -9.64 13.01
C ASN A 6 -4.56 -9.05 12.32
N TYR A 7 -4.57 -7.74 12.10
CA TYR A 7 -3.30 -7.03 12.00
C TYR A 7 -2.86 -6.67 13.40
N ASP A 8 -1.65 -7.10 13.76
CA ASP A 8 -0.98 -6.67 14.98
C ASP A 8 -1.07 -5.14 15.10
N HIS A 9 -1.45 -4.66 16.29
CA HIS A 9 -1.51 -3.23 16.62
C HIS A 9 -0.24 -2.48 16.18
N PHE A 10 0.90 -3.16 16.19
CA PHE A 10 2.17 -2.69 15.67
C PHE A 10 2.11 -2.25 14.19
N PHE A 11 1.52 -3.04 13.29
CA PHE A 11 1.42 -2.70 11.87
C PHE A 11 0.53 -1.49 11.63
N LEU A 12 -0.60 -1.40 12.33
CA LEU A 12 -1.51 -0.25 12.23
C LEU A 12 -0.80 1.05 12.66
N LYS A 13 -0.07 1.01 13.78
CA LYS A 13 0.72 2.15 14.27
C LYS A 13 1.80 2.55 13.26
N LEU A 14 2.56 1.57 12.75
CA LEU A 14 3.61 1.82 11.77
C LEU A 14 3.09 2.50 10.50
N PHE A 15 1.98 1.99 9.94
CA PHE A 15 1.39 2.56 8.73
C PHE A 15 0.80 3.95 8.96
N ARG A 16 0.20 4.20 10.12
CA ARG A 16 -0.29 5.54 10.50
C ARG A 16 0.85 6.55 10.60
N ASP A 17 1.95 6.18 11.25
CA ASP A 17 3.12 7.05 11.39
C ASP A 17 3.77 7.32 10.03
N LEU A 18 3.85 6.29 9.17
CA LEU A 18 4.35 6.42 7.80
C LEU A 18 3.49 7.37 6.98
N LEU A 19 2.16 7.19 6.98
CA LEU A 19 1.21 8.06 6.27
C LEU A 19 1.34 9.52 6.71
N THR A 20 1.43 9.77 8.01
CA THR A 20 1.60 11.12 8.56
C THR A 20 2.88 11.77 8.05
N LYS A 21 4.00 11.03 8.06
CA LYS A 21 5.29 11.52 7.56
C LYS A 21 5.27 11.76 6.05
N THR A 22 4.70 10.84 5.27
CA THR A 22 4.57 10.98 3.82
C THR A 22 3.74 12.22 3.46
N LYS A 23 2.59 12.44 4.12
CA LYS A 23 1.77 13.65 3.91
C LYS A 23 2.58 14.92 4.16
N LYS A 24 3.36 14.96 5.25
CA LYS A 24 4.21 16.10 5.57
C LYS A 24 5.27 16.34 4.49
N CYS A 25 6.00 15.30 4.08
CA CYS A 25 7.02 15.41 3.04
C CYS A 25 6.44 15.84 1.68
N VAL A 26 5.30 15.28 1.28
CA VAL A 26 4.65 15.67 0.01
C VAL A 26 4.20 17.13 0.08
N LYS A 27 3.64 17.58 1.20
CA LYS A 27 3.25 19.00 1.37
C LYS A 27 4.46 19.95 1.31
N GLU A 28 5.60 19.53 1.84
CA GLU A 28 6.85 20.32 1.79
C GLU A 28 7.44 20.37 0.38
N LEU A 29 7.38 19.27 -0.38
CA LEU A 29 7.93 19.18 -1.74
C LEU A 29 6.99 19.74 -2.82
N LEU A 30 5.69 19.54 -2.65
CA LEU A 30 4.63 19.84 -3.63
C LEU A 30 3.47 20.60 -2.96
N PRO A 31 3.70 21.84 -2.51
CA PRO A 31 2.73 22.61 -1.71
C PRO A 31 1.44 22.99 -2.46
N GLN A 32 1.44 22.92 -3.80
CA GLN A 32 0.27 23.22 -4.63
C GLN A 32 -0.68 22.03 -4.78
N GLU A 33 -0.20 20.81 -4.51
CA GLU A 33 -1.02 19.59 -4.59
C GLU A 33 -1.68 19.30 -3.24
N ASN A 34 -2.62 20.17 -2.86
CA ASN A 34 -3.42 20.02 -1.63
C ASN A 34 -4.34 18.78 -1.64
N GLU A 35 -4.67 18.26 -2.83
CA GLU A 35 -5.56 17.12 -3.02
C GLU A 35 -4.82 15.79 -3.26
N PHE A 36 -3.57 15.65 -2.81
CA PHE A 36 -2.98 14.30 -2.76
C PHE A 36 -3.76 13.45 -1.75
N ILE A 37 -4.80 12.78 -2.25
CA ILE A 37 -5.47 11.65 -1.62
C ILE A 37 -4.35 10.64 -1.46
N SER A 38 -3.75 10.62 -0.28
CA SER A 38 -2.45 9.99 -0.02
C SER A 38 -2.59 8.46 0.01
N ASN A 39 -2.97 7.91 -1.14
CA ASN A 39 -2.98 6.49 -1.39
C ASN A 39 -1.52 6.08 -1.48
N LEU A 40 -1.08 5.27 -0.53
CA LEU A 40 0.29 4.81 -0.46
C LEU A 40 0.35 3.34 -0.88
N ARG A 41 1.17 3.05 -1.87
CA ARG A 41 1.41 1.70 -2.37
C ARG A 41 2.87 1.33 -2.13
N ILE A 42 3.11 0.29 -1.32
CA ILE A 42 4.45 -0.13 -0.90
C ILE A 42 4.66 -1.58 -1.31
N ARG A 43 5.64 -1.84 -2.16
CA ARG A 43 6.04 -3.20 -2.54
C ARG A 43 7.28 -3.62 -1.77
N THR A 44 7.21 -4.80 -1.16
CA THR A 44 8.35 -5.41 -0.46
C THR A 44 9.04 -6.44 -1.34
N LYS A 45 10.30 -6.77 -1.02
CA LYS A 45 11.05 -7.84 -1.71
C LYS A 45 10.42 -9.23 -1.54
N LYS A 46 9.60 -9.43 -0.50
CA LYS A 46 8.85 -10.68 -0.25
C LYS A 46 7.59 -10.79 -1.11
N GLU A 47 7.55 -10.08 -2.23
CA GLU A 47 6.43 -10.08 -3.18
C GLU A 47 5.09 -9.76 -2.49
N THR A 48 5.13 -8.99 -1.41
CA THR A 48 3.94 -8.46 -0.74
C THR A 48 3.84 -7.00 -1.04
N GLU A 49 2.67 -6.59 -1.48
CA GLU A 49 2.32 -5.21 -1.74
C GLU A 49 1.26 -4.76 -0.75
N TYR A 50 1.51 -3.63 -0.10
CA TYR A 50 0.57 -2.96 0.79
C TYR A 50 -0.03 -1.77 0.06
N ILE A 51 -1.35 -1.64 0.14
CA ILE A 51 -2.10 -0.52 -0.43
C ILE A 51 -2.86 0.13 0.72
N LEU A 52 -2.55 1.39 0.97
CA LEU A 52 -3.17 2.20 2.00
C LEU A 52 -3.97 3.30 1.30
N CYS A 53 -5.26 3.40 1.58
CA CYS A 53 -6.12 4.44 1.01
C CYS A 53 -6.82 5.19 2.13
N ASN A 54 -6.85 6.52 2.06
CA ASN A 54 -7.59 7.34 3.03
C ASN A 54 -8.93 7.76 2.42
N HIS A 55 -10.00 7.58 3.17
CA HIS A 55 -11.35 7.99 2.77
C HIS A 55 -12.10 8.55 3.99
N GLY A 56 -12.21 9.88 4.04
CA GLY A 56 -12.73 10.59 5.22
C GLY A 56 -11.89 10.29 6.47
N ASP A 57 -12.58 9.88 7.54
CA ASP A 57 -11.95 9.54 8.83
C ASP A 57 -11.36 8.12 8.89
N TYR A 58 -11.50 7.35 7.81
CA TYR A 58 -11.06 5.96 7.76
C TYR A 58 -9.85 5.79 6.83
N SER A 59 -8.97 4.87 7.23
CA SER A 59 -7.88 4.38 6.38
C SER A 59 -8.12 2.90 6.06
N LEU A 60 -8.25 2.59 4.77
CA LEU A 60 -8.24 1.22 4.27
C LEU A 60 -6.79 0.77 4.12
N ILE A 61 -6.43 -0.35 4.74
CA ILE A 61 -5.14 -1.01 4.55
C ILE A 61 -5.42 -2.41 4.02
N THR A 62 -4.88 -2.71 2.84
CA THR A 62 -4.91 -4.05 2.29
C THR A 62 -3.50 -4.49 1.92
N HIS A 63 -3.29 -5.80 1.85
CA HIS A 63 -2.09 -6.38 1.29
C HIS A 63 -2.47 -7.40 0.23
N GLN A 64 -1.63 -7.54 -0.78
CA GLN A 64 -1.76 -8.57 -1.80
C GLN A 64 -0.39 -9.13 -2.17
N ASN A 65 -0.41 -10.38 -2.63
CA ASN A 65 0.77 -10.97 -3.24
C ASN A 65 0.96 -10.35 -4.63
N CYS A 66 2.13 -9.78 -4.89
CA CYS A 66 2.52 -9.19 -6.17
C CYS A 66 3.55 -10.05 -6.90
N LYS A 67 3.57 -11.38 -6.67
CA LYS A 67 4.27 -12.34 -7.52
C LYS A 67 3.80 -12.14 -8.95
N ASP A 68 4.73 -11.90 -9.85
CA ASP A 68 4.40 -11.86 -11.26
C ASP A 68 3.83 -13.21 -11.67
N MET A 69 2.72 -13.23 -12.42
CA MET A 69 2.20 -14.44 -13.07
C MET A 69 3.11 -14.93 -14.22
N GLN A 70 4.43 -14.79 -14.10
CA GLN A 70 5.41 -15.20 -15.13
C GLN A 70 5.55 -16.72 -15.26
N HIS A 71 4.83 -17.54 -14.47
CA HIS A 71 4.85 -19.00 -14.60
C HIS A 71 3.74 -19.62 -15.49
N LYS A 72 2.96 -18.82 -16.23
CA LYS A 72 2.03 -19.34 -17.26
C LYS A 72 2.51 -19.20 -18.71
N LYS A 73 3.82 -19.06 -18.94
CA LYS A 73 4.44 -19.26 -20.26
C LYS A 73 5.57 -20.29 -20.16
N LYS A 74 5.23 -21.55 -19.85
CA LYS A 74 6.14 -22.67 -20.11
C LYS A 74 5.44 -23.71 -20.98
N LYS A 75 6.00 -23.84 -22.20
CA LYS A 75 5.91 -24.93 -23.18
C LYS A 75 4.66 -24.95 -24.09
N ILE A 76 4.70 -24.14 -25.15
CA ILE A 76 4.44 -24.72 -26.48
C ILE A 76 5.83 -24.93 -27.07
N LYS A 77 6.31 -26.18 -27.03
CA LYS A 77 7.38 -26.63 -27.92
C LYS A 77 6.69 -26.94 -29.24
N THR A 78 6.90 -26.09 -30.24
CA THR A 78 6.82 -26.48 -31.65
C THR A 78 8.23 -26.79 -32.11
#